data_AF-A0A6B8KL09-F1
#
_entry.id   AF-A0A6B8KL09-F1
#
_cell.length_a   1.000
_cell.length_b   1.000
_cell.length_c   1.000
_cell.angle_alpha   90.00
_cell.angle_beta   90.00
_cell.angle_gamma   90.00
#
_symmetry.space_group_name_H-M   'P 1'
#
loop_
_entity.id
_entity.type
_entity.pdbx_description
1 polymer ?
#
loop_
_entity_poly.entity_id
_entity_poly.type
_entity_poly.pdbx_seq_one_letter_code
_entity_poly.pdbx_strand_id
1 'polypeptide(L)'
;MRSCSHREFEIIEAENFARASGSSGLYPAVLSVWGIVAFVVIVDWLDTSAVQIFGYVLYPLEYVINSVLFPHAVTQLHGNATALLILIPTLGMFFVGVAAIRHVAEGGRRALQFLRRTR
;
A
#
# COMPACT_ATOMS: atom_id res chain seq x y z
N MET A 1 -13.45 39.41 36.65
CA MET A 1 -12.84 38.12 36.22
C MET A 1 -13.53 37.00 36.98
N ARG A 2 -14.47 36.28 36.34
CA ARG A 2 -15.14 35.12 36.96
C ARG A 2 -14.24 33.90 36.78
N SER A 3 -13.84 33.28 37.89
CA SER A 3 -13.11 32.01 37.90
C SER A 3 -14.05 30.93 37.37
N CYS A 4 -13.81 30.46 36.14
CA CYS A 4 -14.52 29.32 35.58
C CYS A 4 -14.03 28.06 36.31
N SER A 5 -14.95 27.27 36.84
CA SER A 5 -14.63 26.07 37.61
C SER A 5 -14.03 25.01 36.69
N HIS A 6 -12.98 24.31 37.15
CA HIS A 6 -12.26 23.28 36.38
C HIS A 6 -13.19 22.21 35.76
N ARG A 7 -14.36 21.94 36.37
CA ARG A 7 -15.37 21.01 35.82
C ARG A 7 -16.10 21.55 34.59
N GLU A 8 -16.28 22.85 34.46
CA GLU A 8 -16.94 23.43 33.29
C GLU A 8 -16.05 23.35 32.05
N PHE A 9 -14.73 23.40 32.24
CA PHE A 9 -13.76 23.23 31.16
C PHE A 9 -13.77 21.80 30.59
N GLU A 10 -13.83 20.77 31.45
CA GLU A 10 -13.89 19.37 31.01
C GLU A 10 -15.17 19.05 30.23
N ILE A 11 -16.31 19.64 30.62
CA ILE A 11 -17.59 19.42 29.93
C ILE A 11 -17.57 20.07 28.53
N ILE A 12 -17.02 21.28 28.42
CA ILE A 12 -16.89 21.99 27.13
C ILE A 12 -15.91 21.26 26.20
N GLU A 13 -14.82 20.70 26.73
CA GLU A 13 -13.85 19.95 25.95
C GLU A 13 -14.43 18.61 25.46
N ALA A 14 -15.19 17.91 26.29
CA ALA A 14 -15.89 16.68 25.90
C ALA A 14 -16.98 16.93 24.85
N GLU A 15 -17.76 18.01 24.98
CA GLU A 15 -18.75 18.40 23.96
C GLU A 15 -18.11 18.80 22.63
N ASN A 16 -16.98 19.51 22.67
CA ASN A 16 -16.24 19.88 21.47
C ASN A 16 -15.61 18.66 20.79
N PHE A 17 -15.11 17.68 21.55
CA PHE A 17 -14.59 16.42 21.00
C PHE A 17 -15.71 15.57 20.38
N ALA A 18 -16.89 15.51 21.00
CA ALA A 18 -18.06 14.83 20.45
C ALA A 18 -18.57 15.50 19.16
N ARG A 19 -18.58 16.85 19.09
CA ARG A 19 -18.91 17.60 17.87
C ARG A 19 -17.87 17.42 16.76
N ALA A 20 -16.58 17.35 17.11
CA ALA A 20 -15.51 17.12 16.14
C ALA A 20 -15.52 15.68 15.59
N SER A 21 -15.86 14.70 16.41
CA SER A 21 -15.93 13.28 16.03
C SER A 21 -17.15 12.94 15.15
N GLY A 22 -18.29 13.57 15.40
CA GLY A 22 -19.56 13.25 14.72
C GLY A 22 -19.61 13.55 13.21
N SER A 23 -18.79 14.48 12.70
CA SER A 23 -18.77 14.85 11.27
C SER A 23 -17.49 14.46 10.53
N SER A 24 -16.36 14.36 11.24
CA SER A 24 -15.05 14.08 10.62
C SER A 24 -14.84 12.62 10.22
N GLY A 25 -15.62 11.67 10.76
CA GLY A 25 -15.56 10.26 10.37
C GLY A 25 -16.38 9.89 9.14
N LEU A 26 -17.44 10.65 8.83
CA LEU A 26 -18.33 10.37 7.70
C LEU A 26 -17.68 10.67 6.35
N TYR A 27 -16.96 11.79 6.25
CA TYR A 27 -16.24 12.16 5.02
C TYR A 27 -15.19 11.11 4.60
N PRO A 28 -14.25 10.67 5.47
CA PRO A 28 -13.29 9.63 5.09
C PRO A 28 -13.98 8.30 4.83
N ALA A 29 -15.06 7.95 5.53
CA ALA A 29 -15.82 6.73 5.26
C ALA A 29 -16.48 6.77 3.87
N VAL A 30 -17.14 7.88 3.52
CA VAL A 30 -17.78 8.07 2.21
C VAL A 30 -16.75 8.07 1.09
N LEU A 31 -15.61 8.75 1.27
CA LEU A 31 -14.50 8.73 0.31
C LEU A 31 -13.92 7.32 0.13
N SER A 32 -13.80 6.54 1.21
CA SER A 32 -13.33 5.16 1.15
C SER A 32 -14.30 4.28 0.35
N VAL A 33 -15.60 4.41 0.60
CA VAL A 33 -16.64 3.67 -0.14
C VAL A 33 -16.60 4.02 -1.63
N TRP A 34 -16.57 5.31 -1.98
CA TRP A 34 -16.46 5.73 -3.39
C TRP A 34 -15.15 5.29 -4.03
N GLY A 35 -14.05 5.29 -3.28
CA GLY A 35 -12.77 4.75 -3.73
C GLY A 35 -12.85 3.26 -4.07
N ILE A 36 -13.50 2.46 -3.22
CA ILE A 36 -13.73 1.03 -3.46
C ILE A 36 -14.62 0.83 -4.70
N VAL A 37 -15.71 1.59 -4.82
CA VAL A 37 -16.61 1.50 -6.00
C VAL A 37 -15.85 1.83 -7.28
N ALA A 38 -15.10 2.93 -7.30
CA ALA A 38 -14.29 3.31 -8.46
C ALA A 38 -13.27 2.23 -8.81
N PHE A 39 -12.64 1.63 -7.80
CA PHE A 39 -11.70 0.53 -8.00
C PHE A 39 -12.36 -0.68 -8.65
N VAL A 40 -13.52 -1.12 -8.15
CA VAL A 40 -14.27 -2.25 -8.71
C VAL A 40 -14.66 -1.99 -10.16
N VAL A 41 -15.14 -0.78 -10.47
CA VAL A 41 -15.51 -0.38 -11.85
C VAL A 41 -14.30 -0.42 -12.78
N ILE A 42 -13.14 0.07 -12.33
CA ILE A 42 -11.90 0.02 -13.12
C ILE A 42 -11.50 -1.43 -13.36
N VAL A 43 -11.56 -2.29 -12.35
CA VAL A 43 -11.21 -3.72 -12.44
C VAL A 43 -12.12 -4.43 -13.46
N ASP A 44 -13.43 -4.21 -13.37
CA ASP A 44 -14.42 -4.78 -14.31
C ASP A 44 -14.21 -4.30 -15.75
N TRP A 45 -13.96 -3.00 -15.92
CA TRP A 45 -13.61 -2.43 -17.23
C TRP A 45 -12.30 -3.01 -17.81
N LEU A 46 -11.32 -3.28 -16.95
CA LEU A 46 -10.05 -3.87 -17.35
C LEU A 46 -10.21 -5.33 -17.80
N ASP A 47 -11.10 -6.08 -17.14
CA ASP A 47 -11.35 -7.49 -17.43
C ASP A 47 -12.22 -7.68 -18.68
N THR A 48 -13.15 -6.75 -18.93
CA THR A 48 -13.96 -6.72 -20.16
C THR A 48 -13.19 -6.23 -21.38
N SER A 49 -11.98 -5.67 -21.20
CA SER A 49 -11.11 -5.29 -22.32
C SER A 49 -10.55 -6.52 -23.04
N ALA A 50 -10.71 -6.56 -24.36
CA ALA A 50 -10.28 -7.68 -25.20
C ALA A 50 -8.76 -7.93 -25.22
N VAL A 51 -7.95 -6.93 -24.82
CA VAL A 51 -6.48 -7.02 -24.85
C VAL A 51 -5.95 -7.36 -23.45
N GLN A 52 -5.43 -8.57 -23.27
CA GLN A 52 -4.91 -9.07 -21.98
C GLN A 52 -3.48 -8.60 -21.67
N ILE A 53 -3.25 -7.29 -21.53
CA ILE A 53 -1.92 -6.70 -21.32
C ILE A 53 -1.24 -7.24 -20.05
N PHE A 54 -1.94 -7.21 -18.91
CA PHE A 54 -1.33 -7.53 -17.62
C PHE A 54 -1.08 -9.03 -17.45
N GLY A 55 -1.97 -9.87 -17.99
CA GLY A 55 -1.77 -11.32 -18.03
C GLY A 55 -0.48 -11.71 -18.73
N TYR A 56 -0.19 -11.11 -19.89
CA TYR A 56 1.04 -11.39 -20.64
C TYR A 56 2.31 -10.88 -19.94
N VAL A 57 2.22 -9.85 -19.12
CA VAL A 57 3.36 -9.37 -18.31
C VAL A 57 3.59 -10.29 -17.11
N LEU A 58 2.53 -10.73 -16.45
CA LEU A 58 2.61 -11.56 -15.24
C LEU A 58 3.05 -13.01 -15.56
N TYR A 59 2.56 -13.57 -16.66
CA TYR A 59 2.82 -14.96 -17.05
C TYR A 59 4.31 -15.36 -17.09
N PRO A 60 5.22 -14.64 -17.79
CA PRO A 60 6.63 -15.02 -17.82
C PRO A 60 7.28 -14.91 -16.44
N LEU A 61 6.84 -13.97 -15.60
CA LEU A 61 7.37 -13.76 -14.27
C LEU A 61 6.96 -14.92 -13.34
N GLU A 62 5.70 -15.32 -13.36
CA GLU A 62 5.22 -16.52 -12.67
C GLU A 62 5.87 -17.80 -13.19
N TYR A 63 6.06 -17.91 -14.49
CA TYR A 63 6.71 -19.09 -15.09
C TYR A 63 8.13 -19.27 -14.57
N VAL A 64 8.92 -18.19 -14.53
CA VAL A 64 10.29 -18.24 -13.98
C VAL A 64 10.26 -18.58 -12.49
N ILE A 65 9.41 -17.93 -11.69
CA ILE A 65 9.32 -18.20 -10.25
C ILE A 65 8.92 -19.66 -9.99
N ASN A 66 7.88 -20.15 -10.66
CA ASN A 66 7.40 -21.51 -10.51
C ASN A 66 8.44 -22.51 -11.00
N SER A 67 9.16 -22.25 -12.09
CA SER A 67 10.23 -23.15 -12.56
C SER A 67 11.36 -23.34 -11.54
N VAL A 68 11.62 -22.33 -10.70
CA VAL A 68 12.70 -22.36 -9.71
C VAL A 68 12.22 -22.87 -8.35
N LEU A 69 11.06 -22.39 -7.88
CA LEU A 69 10.57 -22.64 -6.53
C LEU A 69 9.51 -23.77 -6.46
N PHE A 70 8.72 -23.94 -7.52
CA PHE A 70 7.57 -24.85 -7.55
C PHE A 70 7.47 -25.58 -8.90
N PRO A 71 8.43 -26.48 -9.22
CA PRO A 71 8.58 -27.05 -10.57
C PRO A 71 7.38 -27.87 -11.06
N HIS A 72 6.46 -28.25 -10.16
CA HIS A 72 5.22 -28.95 -10.49
C HIS A 72 3.99 -28.03 -10.59
N ALA A 73 4.14 -26.72 -10.36
CA ALA A 73 3.05 -25.76 -10.45
C ALA A 73 2.74 -25.43 -11.92
N VAL A 74 1.45 -25.48 -12.27
CA VAL A 74 0.99 -25.08 -13.60
C VAL A 74 0.84 -23.57 -13.64
N THR A 75 1.52 -22.91 -14.59
CA THR A 75 1.40 -21.48 -14.83
C THR A 75 0.22 -21.21 -15.75
N GLN A 76 -0.70 -20.32 -15.34
CA GLN A 76 -1.89 -19.98 -16.11
C GLN A 76 -1.85 -18.52 -16.56
N LEU A 77 -2.43 -18.24 -17.74
CA LEU A 77 -2.59 -16.87 -18.19
C LEU A 77 -3.78 -16.25 -17.46
N HIS A 78 -3.50 -15.23 -16.64
CA HIS A 78 -4.51 -14.53 -15.85
C HIS A 78 -5.22 -13.45 -16.67
N GLY A 79 -6.51 -13.22 -16.37
CA GLY A 79 -7.25 -12.04 -16.85
C GLY A 79 -6.60 -10.75 -16.35
N ASN A 80 -6.89 -9.62 -17.01
CA ASN A 80 -6.25 -8.35 -16.70
C ASN A 80 -6.47 -7.91 -15.25
N ALA A 81 -7.69 -8.06 -14.76
CA ALA A 81 -8.07 -7.72 -13.39
C ALA A 81 -7.24 -8.53 -12.38
N THR A 82 -7.26 -9.85 -12.52
CA THR A 82 -6.52 -10.76 -11.64
C THR A 82 -5.02 -10.51 -11.71
N ALA A 83 -4.48 -10.34 -12.91
CA ALA A 83 -3.07 -10.07 -13.10
C ALA A 83 -2.65 -8.76 -12.42
N LEU A 84 -3.43 -7.69 -12.56
CA LEU A 84 -3.13 -6.40 -11.92
C LEU A 84 -3.16 -6.50 -10.40
N LEU A 85 -4.14 -7.21 -9.83
CA LEU A 85 -4.26 -7.42 -8.39
C LEU A 85 -3.07 -8.19 -7.80
N ILE A 86 -2.46 -9.09 -8.58
CA ILE A 86 -1.23 -9.79 -8.19
C ILE A 86 -0.01 -8.88 -8.39
N LEU A 87 0.05 -8.16 -9.52
CA LEU A 87 1.23 -7.39 -9.91
C LEU A 87 1.49 -6.20 -8.99
N ILE A 88 0.45 -5.50 -8.52
CA ILE A 88 0.57 -4.35 -7.60
C ILE A 88 1.33 -4.72 -6.31
N PRO A 89 0.89 -5.71 -5.50
CA PRO A 89 1.60 -6.07 -4.28
C PRO A 89 2.98 -6.66 -4.57
N THR A 90 3.16 -7.41 -5.67
CA THR A 90 4.48 -7.95 -6.07
C THR A 90 5.48 -6.83 -6.38
N LEU A 91 5.07 -5.83 -7.16
CA LEU A 91 5.91 -4.64 -7.43
C LEU A 91 6.16 -3.83 -6.17
N GLY A 92 5.16 -3.69 -5.29
CA GLY A 92 5.29 -3.04 -4.00
C GLY A 92 6.36 -3.70 -3.13
N MET A 93 6.33 -5.03 -3.00
CA MET A 93 7.35 -5.78 -2.27
C MET A 93 8.73 -5.64 -2.91
N PHE A 94 8.82 -5.71 -4.24
CA PHE A 94 10.09 -5.54 -4.94
C PHE A 94 10.68 -4.15 -4.70
N PHE A 95 9.86 -3.10 -4.79
CA PHE A 95 10.29 -1.73 -4.52
C PHE A 95 10.79 -1.55 -3.09
N VAL A 96 10.06 -2.08 -2.10
CA VAL A 96 10.47 -2.06 -0.69
C VAL A 96 11.78 -2.82 -0.49
N GLY A 97 11.95 -3.98 -1.13
CA GLY A 97 13.19 -4.76 -1.08
C GLY A 97 14.39 -3.99 -1.65
N VAL A 98 14.22 -3.36 -2.83
CA VAL A 98 15.27 -2.53 -3.43
C VAL A 98 15.60 -1.33 -2.54
N ALA A 99 14.60 -0.67 -1.95
CA ALA A 99 14.82 0.44 -1.01
C ALA A 99 15.58 -0.03 0.24
N ALA A 100 15.23 -1.18 0.80
CA ALA A 100 15.92 -1.76 1.95
C ALA A 100 17.40 -2.06 1.63
N ILE A 101 17.69 -2.66 0.48
CA ILE A 101 19.06 -2.93 0.02
C ILE A 101 19.86 -1.62 -0.10
N ARG A 102 19.26 -0.58 -0.67
CA ARG A 102 19.90 0.75 -0.78
C ARG A 102 20.22 1.34 0.59
N HIS A 103 19.28 1.28 1.54
CA HIS A 103 19.51 1.75 2.90
C HIS A 103 20.63 0.99 3.61
N VAL A 104 20.69 -0.34 3.46
CA VAL A 104 21.78 -1.15 4.02
C VAL A 104 23.12 -0.80 3.38
N ALA A 105 23.17 -0.63 2.05
CA ALA A 105 24.38 -0.27 1.33
C ALA A 105 24.90 1.13 1.74
N GLU A 106 24.00 2.10 1.91
CA GLU A 106 24.35 3.44 2.40
C GLU A 106 24.84 3.42 3.85
N GLY A 107 24.20 2.63 4.71
CA GLY A 107 24.66 2.42 6.09
C GLY A 107 26.07 1.83 6.15
N GLY A 108 26.33 0.81 5.33
CA GLY A 108 27.66 0.18 5.21
C GLY A 108 28.73 1.16 4.72
N ARG A 109 28.43 2.01 3.73
CA ARG A 109 29.37 3.04 3.25
C ARG A 109 29.72 4.06 4.33
N ARG A 110 28.75 4.51 5.13
CA ARG A 110 28.98 5.44 6.25
C ARG A 110 29.85 4.82 7.34
N ALA A 111 29.60 3.55 7.68
CA ALA A 111 30.40 2.81 8.66
C ALA A 111 31.86 2.65 8.19
N LEU A 112 32.06 2.29 6.91
CA LEU A 112 33.41 2.17 6.32
C LEU A 112 34.17 3.49 6.29
N GLN A 113 33.48 4.60 5.99
CA GLN A 113 34.10 5.93 6.04
C GLN A 113 34.51 6.34 7.46
N PHE A 114 33.70 5.99 8.46
CA PHE A 114 34.03 6.25 9.86
C PHE A 114 35.28 5.47 10.30
N LEU A 115 35.33 4.17 10.00
CA LEU A 115 36.49 3.31 10.28
C LEU A 115 37.78 3.77 9.58
N ARG A 116 37.67 4.32 8.37
CA ARG A 116 38.80 4.87 7.62
C ARG A 116 39.31 6.20 8.19
N ARG A 117 38.48 6.94 8.92
CA ARG A 117 38.82 8.25 9.51
C ARG A 117 39.49 8.12 10.87
N THR A 118 39.25 7.02 11.58
CA THR A 118 39.80 6.71 12.91
C THR A 118 41.11 5.92 12.87
N ARG A 119 41.64 5.64 11.67
CA ARG A 119 42.91 4.92 11.45
C ARG A 119 43.91 5.88 10.82
#